data_AF-A0A0C9YB41-F1
#
_entry.id   AF-A0A0C9YB41-F1
#
_cell.length_a   1.000
_cell.length_b   1.000
_cell.length_c   1.000
_cell.angle_alpha   90.00
_cell.angle_beta   90.00
_cell.angle_gamma   90.00
#
_symmetry.space_group_name_H-M   'P 1'
#
loop_
_entity.id
_entity.type
_entity.pdbx_description
1 polymer ?
#
loop_
_entity_poly.entity_id
_entity_poly.type
_entity_poly.pdbx_seq_one_letter_code
_entity_poly.pdbx_strand_id
1 'polypeptide(L)' 'IECCIDEWVTGKQGDIPFTTQEYCSVYEVYLKCLQDFDNATKDVGVLWAICTRIYEAGRCGRLFL' A
#
# COMPACT_ATOMS: atom_id res chain seq x y z
N ILE A 1 -1.68 1.34 5.96
CA ILE A 1 -2.69 0.63 5.12
C ILE A 1 -3.23 -0.59 5.84
N GLU A 2 -2.43 -1.32 6.63
CA GLU A 2 -2.89 -2.46 7.43
C GLU A 2 -3.89 -2.07 8.54
N CYS A 3 -3.72 -0.92 9.19
CA CYS A 3 -4.66 -0.43 10.21
C CYS A 3 -6.10 -0.25 9.71
N CYS A 4 -6.28 0.09 8.42
CA CYS A 4 -7.61 0.25 7.83
C CYS A 4 -8.23 -1.09 7.46
N ILE A 5 -7.46 -2.18 7.35
CA ILE A 5 -8.01 -3.50 6.98
C ILE A 5 -8.62 -4.16 8.24
N ASP A 6 -7.98 -4.02 9.39
CA ASP A 6 -8.51 -4.53 10.67
C ASP A 6 -9.83 -3.85 11.08
N GLU A 7 -10.01 -2.56 10.78
CA GLU A 7 -11.28 -1.84 11.00
C GLU A 7 -12.45 -2.47 10.22
N TRP A 8 -12.20 -2.95 9.00
CA TRP A 8 -13.22 -3.55 8.13
C TRP A 8 -13.56 -4.98 8.55
N VAL A 9 -12.58 -5.73 9.07
CA VAL A 9 -12.79 -7.10 9.57
C VAL A 9 -13.58 -7.09 10.89
N THR A 10 -13.33 -6.10 11.75
CA THR A 10 -13.91 -6.05 13.09
C THR A 10 -15.23 -5.27 13.15
N GLY A 11 -15.58 -4.52 12.09
CA GLY A 11 -16.80 -3.71 12.00
C GLY A 11 -16.91 -2.60 13.06
N LYS A 12 -15.81 -2.33 13.76
CA LYS A 12 -15.69 -1.30 14.78
C LYS A 12 -14.65 -0.30 14.30
N GLN A 13 -15.09 0.92 14.06
CA GLN A 13 -14.21 2.07 13.87
C GLN A 13 -13.57 2.39 15.23
N GLY A 14 -12.48 1.72 15.54
CA GLY A 14 -11.62 2.08 16.66
C GLY A 14 -10.67 3.15 16.16
N ASP A 15 -10.60 4.28 16.86
CA ASP A 15 -9.57 5.29 16.62
C ASP A 15 -8.23 4.67 17.06
N ILE A 16 -7.67 3.78 16.24
CA ILE A 16 -6.37 3.15 16.49
C ILE A 16 -5.37 4.29 16.28
N PRO A 17 -4.70 4.77 17.34
CA PRO A 17 -3.75 5.84 17.18
C PRO A 17 -2.64 5.32 16.29
N PHE A 18 -2.60 5.84 15.05
CA PHE A 18 -1.50 5.60 14.14
C PHE A 18 -0.27 6.29 14.71
N THR A 19 0.47 5.59 15.57
CA THR A 19 1.74 6.11 16.06
C THR A 19 2.76 5.84 14.95
N THR A 20 3.28 6.91 14.35
CA THR A 20 4.25 6.85 13.26
C THR A 20 5.45 5.97 13.61
N GLN A 21 5.76 5.83 14.90
CA GLN A 21 6.92 5.10 15.40
C GLN A 21 6.74 3.57 15.38
N GLU A 22 5.54 3.06 15.71
CA GLU A 22 5.24 1.62 15.66
C GLU A 22 5.02 1.16 14.21
N TYR A 23 4.44 2.01 13.37
CA TYR A 23 4.25 1.71 11.95
C TYR A 23 5.56 1.76 11.15
N CYS A 24 6.56 2.50 11.61
CA CYS A 24 7.82 2.70 10.88
C CYS A 24 8.56 1.37 10.62
N SER A 25 8.67 0.53 11.65
CA SER A 25 9.36 -0.77 11.53
C SER A 25 8.64 -1.70 10.56
N VAL A 26 7.31 -1.76 10.64
CA VAL A 26 6.45 -2.56 9.75
C VAL A 26 6.54 -2.04 8.31
N TYR A 27 6.51 -0.72 8.13
CA TYR A 27 6.65 -0.07 6.83
C TYR A 27 8.00 -0.39 6.16
N GLU A 28 9.10 -0.31 6.89
CA GLU A 28 10.44 -0.67 6.38
C GLU A 28 10.52 -2.14 5.95
N VAL A 29 9.90 -3.06 6.71
CA VAL A 29 9.80 -4.48 6.32
C VAL A 29 9.03 -4.64 5.01
N TYR A 30 7.89 -3.96 4.86
CA TYR A 30 7.12 -4.00 3.62
C TYR A 30 7.89 -3.41 2.44
N LEU A 31 8.64 -2.33 2.64
CA LEU A 31 9.49 -1.76 1.59
C LEU A 31 10.54 -2.76 1.11
N LYS A 32 11.17 -3.49 2.04
CA LYS A 32 12.13 -4.53 1.69
C LYS A 32 11.48 -5.67 0.90
N CYS A 33 10.32 -6.15 1.34
CA CYS A 33 9.56 -7.16 0.59
C CYS A 33 9.18 -6.68 -0.82
N LEU A 34 8.85 -5.40 -0.97
CA LEU A 34 8.53 -4.81 -2.27
C LEU A 34 9.76 -4.74 -3.18
N GLN A 35 10.93 -4.41 -2.65
CA GLN A 35 12.19 -4.45 -3.40
C GLN A 35 12.57 -5.87 -3.82
N ASP A 36 12.43 -6.84 -2.93
CA ASP A 36 12.70 -8.25 -3.26
C ASP A 36 11.74 -8.75 -4.34
N PHE A 37 10.47 -8.35 -4.28
CA PHE A 37 9.47 -8.64 -5.32
C PHE A 37 9.82 -7.97 -6.66
N ASP A 38 10.23 -6.70 -6.66
CA ASP A 38 10.67 -6.01 -7.88
C ASP A 38 11.87 -6.72 -8.51
N ASN A 39 12.87 -7.06 -7.70
CA ASN A 39 14.05 -7.79 -8.15
C ASN A 39 13.69 -9.17 -8.74
N ALA A 40 12.76 -9.90 -8.12
CA ALA A 40 12.30 -11.21 -8.60
C ALA A 40 11.44 -11.11 -9.88
N THR A 41 10.76 -9.98 -10.08
CA THR A 41 9.86 -9.75 -11.21
C THR A 41 10.42 -8.76 -12.25
N LYS A 42 11.69 -8.40 -12.15
CA LYS A 42 12.35 -7.39 -13.00
C LYS A 42 12.21 -7.69 -14.50
N ASP A 43 12.28 -8.97 -14.87
CA ASP A 43 12.25 -9.41 -16.27
C ASP A 43 10.85 -9.31 -16.88
N VAL A 44 9.81 -9.30 -16.05
CA VAL A 44 8.41 -9.18 -16.44
C VAL A 44 7.81 -7.81 -16.09
N GLY A 45 8.50 -6.98 -15.30
CA GLY A 45 8.10 -5.61 -14.98
C GLY A 45 6.77 -5.49 -14.22
N VAL A 46 6.43 -6.48 -13.40
CA VAL A 46 5.10 -6.57 -12.76
C VAL A 46 4.85 -5.40 -11.81
N LEU A 47 5.84 -5.02 -10.99
CA LEU A 47 5.69 -3.90 -10.08
C LEU A 47 5.43 -2.59 -10.85
N TRP A 48 6.16 -2.35 -11.93
CA TRP A 48 5.95 -1.19 -12.80
C TRP A 48 4.53 -1.16 -13.41
N ALA A 49 4.03 -2.31 -13.87
CA ALA A 49 2.69 -2.41 -14.43
C ALA A 49 1.59 -2.11 -13.38
N ILE A 50 1.76 -2.60 -12.15
CA ILE A 50 0.86 -2.29 -11.03
C ILE A 50 0.89 -0.80 -10.71
N CYS A 51 2.07 -0.21 -10.55
CA CYS A 51 2.24 1.22 -10.27
C CYS A 51 1.59 2.09 -11.35
N THR A 52 1.76 1.74 -12.63
CA THR A 52 1.14 2.44 -13.76
C THR A 52 -0.38 2.39 -13.68
N ARG A 53 -0.96 1.22 -13.43
CA ARG A 53 -2.42 1.06 -13.31
C ARG A 53 -3.00 1.82 -12.12
N ILE A 54 -2.32 1.81 -10.97
CA ILE A 54 -2.74 2.59 -9.80
C ILE A 54 -2.68 4.09 -10.10
N TYR A 55 -1.61 4.55 -10.74
CA TYR A 55 -1.47 5.95 -11.15
C TYR A 55 -2.58 6.37 -12.12
N GLU A 56 -2.87 5.57 -13.13
CA GLU A 56 -3.96 5.81 -14.08
C GLU A 56 -5.33 5.80 -13.41
N ALA A 57 -5.62 4.83 -12.54
CA ALA A 57 -6.87 4.76 -11.78
C ALA A 57 -7.02 5.97 -10.82
N GLY A 58 -5.96 6.34 -10.11
CA GLY A 58 -5.92 7.51 -9.24
C GLY A 58 -6.04 8.83 -10.01
N ARG A 59 -5.57 8.87 -11.25
CA ARG A 59 -5.75 10.00 -12.17
C ARG A 59 -7.18 10.08 -12.73
N CYS A 60 -7.83 8.95 -12.99
CA CYS A 60 -9.27 8.89 -13.30
C CYS A 60 -10.15 9.39 -12.13
N GLY A 61 -9.65 9.38 -10.89
CA GLY A 61 -10.33 9.95 -9.72
C GLY A 61 -10.32 11.49 -9.63
N ARG A 62 -9.67 12.21 -10.55
CA ARG A 62 -9.56 13.68 -10.53
C ARG A 62 -10.39 14.38 -11.63
N LEU A 63 -11.44 13.73 -12.12
CA LEU A 63 -12.41 14.28 -13.10
C LEU A 63 -13.84 14.42 -12.55
N PHE A 64 -14.04 14.22 -11.25
CA PHE A 64 -15.32 14.45 -10.55
C PHE A 64 -15.14 15.37 -9.33
N LEU A 65 -14.53 16.54 -9.54
CA LEU A 65 -14.68 17.70 -8.65
C LEU A 65 -15.15 18.89 -9.48
#